data_AF-A0A831LU64-F1
#
_entry.id   AF-A0A831LU64-F1
#
_cell.length_a   1.000
_cell.length_b   1.000
_cell.length_c   1.000
_cell.angle_alpha   90.00
_cell.angle_beta   90.00
_cell.angle_gamma   90.00
#
_symmetry.space_group_name_H-M   'P 1'
#
loop_
_entity.id
_entity.type
_entity.pdbx_description
1 polymer ?
#
loop_
_entity_poly.entity_id
_entity_poly.type
_entity_poly.pdbx_seq_one_letter_code
_entity_poly.pdbx_strand_id
1 'polypeptide(L)'
;MTDWSEQDVKIRTYFRVEQTGDLHVGIVARTQQGTSELKISCSGEEKQVVLNNSAFDTIPAGIFSVSEPGYHWVEFEGIQKSGQTFADIEAVLIGGEATSGEVYFVKDDFYWGRRGPSVHLGFQVPENAGDVKWFYSKFFVFGEFYHPHRRPVAHGMVFKPVGCLQC
;
A
#
# COMPACT_ATOMS: atom_id res chain seq x y z
N MET A 1 3.20 0.66 -14.02
CA MET A 1 1.99 -0.15 -14.26
C MET A 1 1.75 -0.19 -15.75
N THR A 2 1.73 -1.37 -16.34
CA THR A 2 1.52 -1.59 -17.79
C THR A 2 0.46 -2.66 -17.99
N ASP A 3 -0.05 -2.79 -19.21
CA ASP A 3 -0.95 -3.88 -19.62
C ASP A 3 -2.32 -3.90 -18.92
N TRP A 4 -2.75 -2.75 -18.38
CA TRP A 4 -4.08 -2.62 -17.76
C TRP A 4 -5.18 -2.57 -18.82
N SER A 5 -5.86 -3.69 -19.04
CA SER A 5 -6.92 -3.81 -20.06
C SER A 5 -8.29 -4.16 -19.48
N GLU A 6 -8.38 -4.79 -18.32
CA GLU A 6 -9.66 -5.18 -17.73
C GLU A 6 -10.33 -4.02 -16.98
N GLN A 7 -11.62 -3.81 -17.25
CA GLN A 7 -12.38 -2.69 -16.69
C GLN A 7 -12.70 -2.86 -15.20
N ASP A 8 -12.84 -4.11 -14.74
CA ASP A 8 -13.16 -4.45 -13.35
C ASP A 8 -11.93 -4.36 -12.42
N VAL A 9 -10.73 -4.17 -12.98
CA VAL A 9 -9.49 -4.02 -12.21
C VAL A 9 -9.42 -2.62 -11.63
N LYS A 10 -9.48 -2.54 -10.29
CA LYS A 10 -9.24 -1.32 -9.52
C LYS A 10 -7.82 -1.33 -8.96
N ILE A 11 -7.14 -0.19 -9.07
CA ILE A 11 -5.73 -0.10 -8.72
C ILE A 11 -5.58 0.95 -7.62
N ARG A 12 -5.09 0.54 -6.45
CA ARG A 12 -4.90 1.42 -5.29
C ARG A 12 -3.45 1.65 -4.97
N THR A 13 -3.09 2.91 -4.76
CA THR A 13 -1.81 3.32 -4.17
C THR A 13 -2.06 3.91 -2.79
N TYR A 14 -1.36 3.40 -1.79
CA TYR A 14 -1.51 3.79 -0.39
C TYR A 14 -0.36 4.69 0.06
N PHE A 15 -0.68 5.68 0.87
CA PHE A 15 0.26 6.60 1.47
C PHE A 15 -0.30 7.08 2.81
N ARG A 16 0.55 7.61 3.68
CA ARG A 16 0.13 8.22 4.94
C ARG A 16 0.62 9.65 5.00
N VAL A 17 -0.26 10.56 5.40
CA VAL A 17 0.04 11.97 5.65
C VAL A 17 -0.23 12.31 7.10
N GLU A 18 0.55 13.26 7.64
CA GLU A 18 0.34 13.76 9.00
C GLU A 18 -0.46 15.08 9.04
N GLN A 19 -0.82 15.64 7.89
CA GLN A 19 -1.54 16.92 7.78
C GLN A 19 -2.87 16.78 7.03
N THR A 20 -3.81 17.66 7.37
CA THR A 20 -5.09 17.85 6.68
C THR A 20 -4.97 18.94 5.61
N GLY A 21 -5.96 19.02 4.73
CA GLY A 21 -6.08 20.07 3.72
C GLY A 21 -6.15 19.52 2.31
N ASP A 22 -5.89 20.38 1.33
CA ASP A 22 -5.96 20.02 -0.08
C ASP A 22 -4.82 19.07 -0.46
N LEU A 23 -5.19 17.92 -1.02
CA LEU A 23 -4.30 16.95 -1.63
C LEU A 23 -4.41 17.07 -3.15
N HIS A 24 -3.33 17.54 -3.76
CA HIS A 24 -3.20 17.58 -5.21
C HIS A 24 -2.68 16.23 -5.70
N VAL A 25 -3.42 15.59 -6.60
CA VAL A 25 -3.02 14.30 -7.19
C VAL A 25 -2.71 14.53 -8.66
N GLY A 26 -1.59 13.95 -9.11
CA GLY A 26 -1.22 13.85 -10.52
C GLY A 26 -0.74 12.45 -10.85
N ILE A 27 -0.62 12.14 -12.14
CA ILE A 27 -0.05 10.89 -12.63
C ILE A 27 0.95 11.15 -13.74
N VAL A 28 2.04 10.39 -13.77
CA VAL A 28 2.91 10.31 -14.94
C VAL A 28 2.43 9.12 -15.77
N ALA A 29 1.77 9.38 -16.89
CA ALA A 29 1.07 8.35 -17.64
C ALA A 29 1.06 8.61 -19.15
N ARG A 30 0.71 7.58 -19.93
CA ARG A 30 0.44 7.65 -21.37
C ARG A 30 -0.62 6.64 -21.78
N THR A 31 -1.22 6.82 -22.95
CA THR A 31 -1.94 5.78 -23.67
C THR A 31 -1.02 5.17 -24.74
N GLN A 32 -1.07 3.85 -24.94
CA GLN A 32 -0.30 3.23 -26.04
C GLN A 32 -0.87 3.64 -27.41
N GLN A 33 -2.19 3.79 -27.48
CA GLN A 33 -2.91 4.25 -28.66
C GLN A 33 -4.25 4.86 -28.25
N GLY A 34 -4.66 5.91 -28.96
CA GLY A 34 -5.98 6.51 -28.81
C GLY A 34 -6.14 7.24 -27.48
N THR A 35 -7.40 7.38 -27.06
CA THR A 35 -7.81 8.04 -25.83
C THR A 35 -8.28 7.04 -24.78
N SER A 36 -8.12 7.41 -23.51
CA SER A 36 -8.70 6.70 -22.37
C SER A 36 -9.30 7.68 -21.36
N GLU A 37 -10.33 7.25 -20.67
CA GLU A 37 -10.95 7.94 -19.56
C GLU A 37 -10.84 7.09 -18.31
N LEU A 38 -10.31 7.68 -17.23
CA LEU A 38 -10.10 7.05 -15.95
C LEU A 38 -10.92 7.76 -14.87
N LYS A 39 -11.43 6.98 -13.91
CA LYS A 39 -11.97 7.50 -12.65
C LYS A 39 -10.90 7.45 -11.58
N ILE A 40 -10.70 8.56 -10.90
CA ILE A 40 -9.75 8.70 -9.79
C ILE A 40 -10.53 8.96 -8.52
N SER A 41 -10.41 8.07 -7.54
CA SER A 41 -11.09 8.19 -6.26
C SER A 41 -10.09 8.35 -5.13
N CYS A 42 -10.31 9.33 -4.26
CA CYS A 42 -9.50 9.57 -3.06
C CYS A 42 -10.35 10.25 -2.00
N SER A 43 -10.20 9.85 -0.73
CA SER A 43 -10.89 10.47 0.42
C SER A 43 -12.42 10.56 0.27
N GLY A 44 -13.03 9.61 -0.44
CA GLY A 44 -14.48 9.57 -0.68
C GLY A 44 -14.97 10.48 -1.82
N GLU A 45 -14.09 11.25 -2.44
CA GLU A 45 -14.38 12.03 -3.64
C GLU A 45 -13.92 11.30 -4.90
N GLU A 46 -14.60 11.54 -6.03
CA GLU A 46 -14.27 10.99 -7.34
C GLU A 46 -14.08 12.10 -8.37
N LYS A 47 -13.07 11.97 -9.23
CA LYS A 47 -12.79 12.84 -10.38
C LYS A 47 -12.56 11.98 -11.63
N GLN A 48 -12.78 12.54 -12.80
CA GLN A 48 -12.47 11.87 -14.08
C GLN A 48 -11.29 12.55 -14.76
N VAL A 49 -10.43 11.75 -15.38
CA VAL A 49 -9.29 12.21 -16.17
C VAL A 49 -9.34 11.59 -17.56
N VAL A 50 -9.11 12.42 -18.57
CA VAL A 50 -8.98 11.98 -19.96
C VAL A 50 -7.51 12.00 -20.36
N LEU A 51 -7.03 10.87 -20.87
CA LEU A 51 -5.70 10.66 -21.40
C LEU A 51 -5.76 10.61 -22.92
N ASN A 52 -4.92 11.39 -23.58
CA ASN A 52 -4.82 11.45 -25.04
C ASN A 52 -3.37 11.60 -25.53
N ASN A 53 -2.41 11.44 -24.64
CA ASN A 53 -0.98 11.56 -24.89
C ASN A 53 -0.34 10.18 -25.11
N SER A 54 0.44 10.03 -26.18
CA SER A 54 1.17 8.79 -26.51
C SER A 54 2.57 8.71 -25.89
N ALA A 55 3.15 9.84 -25.52
CA ALA A 55 4.37 9.93 -24.73
C ALA A 55 4.02 10.12 -23.25
N PHE A 56 4.89 9.65 -22.33
CA PHE A 56 4.69 9.91 -20.91
C PHE A 56 4.65 11.41 -20.64
N ASP A 57 3.62 11.83 -19.90
CA ASP A 57 3.44 13.21 -19.46
C ASP A 57 2.86 13.25 -18.05
N THR A 58 3.01 14.39 -17.39
CA THR A 58 2.44 14.66 -16.07
C THR A 58 1.02 15.21 -16.22
N ILE A 59 0.05 14.46 -15.74
CA ILE A 59 -1.37 14.72 -15.95
C ILE A 59 -2.02 15.00 -14.61
N PRO A 60 -2.57 16.21 -14.38
CA PRO A 60 -3.32 16.52 -13.17
C PRO A 60 -4.53 15.59 -13.04
N ALA A 61 -4.66 14.91 -11.90
CA ALA A 61 -5.71 13.93 -11.62
C ALA A 61 -6.80 14.45 -10.69
N GLY A 62 -6.57 15.59 -10.03
CA GLY A 62 -7.56 16.31 -9.25
C GLY A 62 -7.00 16.89 -7.96
N ILE A 63 -7.86 17.62 -7.26
CA ILE A 63 -7.64 18.09 -5.89
C ILE A 63 -8.71 17.44 -5.01
N PHE A 64 -8.29 16.90 -3.87
CA PHE A 64 -9.10 16.10 -2.96
C PHE A 64 -8.93 16.60 -1.53
N SER A 65 -9.99 16.56 -0.72
CA SER A 65 -9.95 17.05 0.66
C SER A 65 -9.50 15.96 1.63
N VAL A 66 -8.38 16.17 2.34
CA VAL A 66 -7.96 15.28 3.44
C VAL A 66 -8.41 15.87 4.78
N SER A 67 -9.37 15.22 5.43
CA SER A 67 -9.97 15.68 6.68
C SER A 67 -9.24 15.21 7.95
N GLU A 68 -8.40 14.18 7.85
CA GLU A 68 -7.70 13.60 8.99
C GLU A 68 -6.28 13.09 8.64
N PRO A 69 -5.29 13.26 9.55
CA PRO A 69 -4.02 12.57 9.45
C PRO A 69 -4.21 11.05 9.45
N GLY A 70 -3.42 10.33 8.67
CA GLY A 70 -3.52 8.88 8.60
C GLY A 70 -3.23 8.30 7.23
N TYR A 71 -3.60 7.02 7.07
CA TYR A 71 -3.46 6.31 5.81
C TYR A 71 -4.62 6.67 4.87
N HIS A 72 -4.25 7.08 3.66
CA HIS A 72 -5.15 7.36 2.56
C HIS A 72 -4.76 6.52 1.35
N TRP A 73 -5.61 6.53 0.33
CA TRP A 73 -5.36 5.84 -0.92
C TRP A 73 -5.90 6.65 -2.10
N VAL A 74 -5.23 6.51 -3.24
CA VAL A 74 -5.76 6.90 -4.55
C VAL A 74 -6.11 5.62 -5.31
N GLU A 75 -7.34 5.51 -5.78
CA GLU A 75 -7.84 4.43 -6.62
C GLU A 75 -8.02 4.90 -8.06
N PHE A 76 -7.61 4.05 -9.00
CA PHE A 76 -7.78 4.23 -10.43
C PHE A 76 -8.73 3.15 -10.95
N GLU A 77 -9.77 3.56 -11.67
CA GLU A 77 -10.70 2.67 -12.38
C GLU A 77 -10.77 3.07 -13.85
N GLY A 78 -10.84 2.10 -14.75
CA GLY A 78 -11.02 2.36 -16.19
C GLY A 78 -12.48 2.64 -16.50
N ILE A 79 -12.78 3.78 -17.13
CA ILE A 79 -14.15 4.10 -17.58
C ILE A 79 -14.29 3.70 -19.05
N GLN A 80 -13.44 4.27 -19.91
CA GLN A 80 -13.48 4.05 -21.34
C GLN A 80 -12.06 4.05 -21.93
N LYS A 81 -11.88 3.31 -23.02
CA LYS A 81 -10.65 3.31 -23.83
C LYS A 81 -11.00 3.05 -25.28
N SER A 82 -10.26 3.68 -26.19
CA SER A 82 -10.31 3.36 -27.63
C SER A 82 -9.17 2.45 -28.08
N GLY A 83 -8.10 2.35 -27.29
CA GLY A 83 -7.00 1.41 -27.48
C GLY A 83 -7.22 0.07 -26.77
N GLN A 84 -6.17 -0.76 -26.75
CA GLN A 84 -6.17 -2.07 -26.10
C GLN A 84 -6.07 -1.98 -24.57
N THR A 85 -5.35 -0.99 -24.05
CA THR A 85 -5.14 -0.73 -22.62
C THR A 85 -5.74 0.61 -22.21
N PHE A 86 -6.04 0.76 -20.92
CA PHE A 86 -6.47 2.01 -20.32
C PHE A 86 -5.30 3.00 -20.22
N ALA A 87 -4.20 2.60 -19.61
CA ALA A 87 -3.00 3.44 -19.51
C ALA A 87 -1.75 2.64 -19.12
N ASP A 88 -0.59 3.16 -19.52
CA ASP A 88 0.67 2.89 -18.82
C ASP A 88 0.86 4.01 -17.79
N ILE A 89 0.92 3.68 -16.49
CA ILE A 89 1.13 4.65 -15.40
C ILE A 89 2.48 4.37 -14.75
N GLU A 90 3.39 5.33 -14.81
CA GLU A 90 4.74 5.22 -14.24
C GLU A 90 4.76 5.62 -12.76
N ALA A 91 4.10 6.73 -12.43
CA ALA A 91 4.08 7.27 -11.07
C ALA A 91 2.73 7.92 -10.72
N VAL A 92 2.40 7.87 -9.43
CA VAL A 92 1.36 8.71 -8.81
C VAL A 92 2.08 9.82 -8.05
N LEU A 93 1.71 11.06 -8.33
CA LEU A 93 2.25 12.26 -7.71
C LEU A 93 1.24 12.78 -6.69
N ILE A 94 1.74 13.16 -5.52
CA ILE A 94 0.94 13.80 -4.46
C ILE A 94 1.63 15.11 -4.05
N GLY A 95 0.82 16.13 -3.79
CA GLY A 95 1.25 17.45 -3.37
C GLY A 95 0.14 18.19 -2.61
N GLY A 96 0.35 19.48 -2.33
CA GLY A 96 -0.62 20.33 -1.64
C GLY A 96 -0.39 20.43 -0.13
N GLU A 97 -1.38 20.96 0.58
CA GLU A 97 -1.33 21.24 2.01
C GLU A 97 -1.22 19.95 2.83
N ALA A 98 -1.96 18.91 2.43
CA ALA A 98 -1.95 17.60 3.09
C ALA A 98 -0.56 16.95 3.08
N THR A 99 0.30 17.31 2.13
CA THR A 99 1.68 16.77 2.01
C THR A 99 2.75 17.74 2.55
N SER A 100 2.36 18.82 3.23
CA SER A 100 3.31 19.80 3.79
C SER A 100 4.12 19.25 4.97
N GLY A 101 3.59 18.22 5.64
CA GLY A 101 4.29 17.49 6.70
C GLY A 101 5.03 16.25 6.21
N GLU A 102 5.35 15.34 7.12
CA GLU A 102 5.95 14.06 6.75
C GLU A 102 4.94 13.18 6.00
N VAL A 103 5.42 12.52 4.94
CA VAL A 103 4.64 11.61 4.11
C VAL A 103 5.32 10.25 4.10
N TYR A 104 4.58 9.22 4.52
CA TYR A 104 5.06 7.85 4.58
C TYR A 104 4.47 7.02 3.44
N PHE A 105 5.35 6.38 2.68
CA PHE A 105 5.02 5.45 1.61
C PHE A 105 6.23 4.55 1.33
N VAL A 106 6.02 3.49 0.56
CA VAL A 106 7.11 2.60 0.14
C VAL A 106 7.92 3.28 -0.97
N LYS A 107 9.17 3.66 -0.67
CA LYS A 107 10.06 4.40 -1.58
C LYS A 107 10.97 3.49 -2.41
N ASP A 108 11.68 2.58 -1.75
CA ASP A 108 12.81 1.86 -2.39
C ASP A 108 12.60 0.34 -2.44
N ASP A 109 12.20 -0.26 -1.31
CA ASP A 109 12.05 -1.71 -1.20
C ASP A 109 10.60 -2.13 -1.47
N PHE A 110 10.22 -2.11 -2.74
CA PHE A 110 8.85 -2.47 -3.14
C PHE A 110 8.49 -3.91 -2.82
N TYR A 111 9.46 -4.84 -2.88
CA TYR A 111 9.20 -6.25 -2.58
C TYR A 111 8.84 -6.45 -1.11
N TRP A 112 9.63 -5.91 -0.18
CA TRP A 112 9.37 -6.06 1.25
C TRP A 112 8.30 -5.07 1.73
N GLY A 113 8.29 -3.84 1.23
CA GLY A 113 7.30 -2.82 1.59
C GLY A 113 5.87 -3.22 1.26
N ARG A 114 5.63 -3.85 0.10
CA ARG A 114 4.28 -4.35 -0.28
C ARG A 114 3.80 -5.53 0.55
N ARG A 115 4.71 -6.26 1.21
CA ARG A 115 4.35 -7.36 2.12
C ARG A 115 3.85 -6.86 3.48
N GLY A 116 4.16 -5.61 3.81
CA GLY A 116 3.83 -5.01 5.10
C GLY A 116 4.72 -5.49 6.25
N PRO A 117 4.67 -4.79 7.38
CA PRO A 117 5.50 -5.11 8.54
C PRO A 117 5.05 -6.43 9.17
N SER A 118 5.99 -7.36 9.33
CA SER A 118 5.76 -8.54 10.18
C SER A 118 5.82 -8.11 11.64
N VAL A 119 4.89 -8.61 12.46
CA VAL A 119 4.84 -8.35 13.91
C VAL A 119 5.00 -9.65 14.68
N HIS A 120 5.61 -9.56 15.86
CA HIS A 120 5.92 -10.71 16.71
C HIS A 120 5.32 -10.53 18.09
N LEU A 121 4.74 -11.60 18.64
CA LEU A 121 4.28 -11.65 20.02
C LEU A 121 5.26 -12.50 20.83
N GLY A 122 5.98 -11.86 21.75
CA GLY A 122 6.89 -12.54 22.67
C GLY A 122 6.17 -12.97 23.94
N PHE A 123 6.38 -14.22 24.37
CA PHE A 123 5.89 -14.71 25.66
C PHE A 123 7.02 -14.66 26.67
N GLN A 124 6.76 -14.07 27.85
CA GLN A 124 7.73 -14.08 28.94
C GLN A 124 7.73 -15.44 29.64
N VAL A 125 8.92 -16.00 29.85
CA VAL A 125 9.10 -17.23 30.64
C VAL A 125 9.23 -16.84 32.12
N PRO A 126 8.40 -17.38 33.02
CA PRO A 126 8.54 -17.11 34.45
C PRO A 126 9.90 -17.56 34.98
N GLU A 127 10.52 -16.76 35.86
CA GLU A 127 11.87 -17.05 36.39
C GLU A 127 11.95 -18.38 37.16
N ASN A 128 10.84 -18.82 37.74
CA ASN A 128 10.72 -20.08 38.47
C ASN A 128 10.38 -21.29 37.58
N ALA A 129 10.32 -21.13 36.26
CA ALA A 129 9.95 -22.21 35.34
C ALA A 129 11.06 -23.27 35.16
N GLY A 130 12.29 -22.99 35.60
CA GLY A 130 13.44 -23.87 35.42
C GLY A 130 13.71 -24.18 33.95
N ASP A 131 14.13 -25.42 33.65
CA ASP A 131 14.37 -25.88 32.29
C ASP A 131 13.05 -26.19 31.56
N VAL A 132 12.58 -25.23 30.76
CA VAL A 132 11.34 -25.37 29.99
C VAL A 132 11.55 -26.30 28.79
N LYS A 133 10.85 -27.45 28.79
CA LYS A 133 10.90 -28.45 27.70
C LYS A 133 9.78 -28.31 26.66
N TRP A 134 8.66 -27.69 27.03
CA TRP A 134 7.48 -27.59 26.18
C TRP A 134 6.86 -26.20 26.30
N PHE A 135 6.43 -25.66 25.16
CA PHE A 135 5.64 -24.45 25.08
C PHE A 135 4.36 -24.78 24.29
N TYR A 136 3.21 -24.40 24.83
CA TYR A 136 1.91 -24.59 24.18
C TYR A 136 1.25 -23.23 23.98
N SER A 137 0.83 -22.98 22.74
CA SER A 137 0.03 -21.80 22.38
C SER A 137 -1.12 -22.21 21.47
N LYS A 138 -2.26 -21.54 21.66
CA LYS A 138 -3.45 -21.66 20.81
C LYS A 138 -3.83 -20.27 20.33
N PHE A 139 -4.09 -20.16 19.04
CA PHE A 139 -4.59 -18.93 18.42
C PHE A 139 -5.73 -19.29 17.46
N PHE A 140 -6.54 -18.29 17.14
CA PHE A 140 -7.64 -18.40 16.19
C PHE A 140 -7.48 -17.33 15.13
N VAL A 141 -7.73 -17.68 13.87
CA VAL A 141 -7.87 -16.71 12.78
C VAL A 141 -9.36 -16.65 12.45
N PHE A 142 -9.99 -15.53 12.75
CA PHE A 142 -11.38 -15.30 12.33
C PHE A 142 -11.43 -15.13 10.82
N GLY A 143 -12.54 -15.55 10.20
CA GLY A 143 -12.69 -15.59 8.73
C GLY A 143 -12.44 -14.23 8.07
N GLU A 144 -12.85 -13.14 8.72
CA GLU A 144 -12.63 -11.77 8.25
C GLU A 144 -11.14 -11.39 8.12
N PHE A 145 -10.25 -12.07 8.85
CA PHE A 145 -8.79 -11.84 8.82
C PHE A 145 -8.02 -12.91 8.06
N TYR A 146 -8.72 -13.91 7.50
CA TYR A 146 -8.10 -14.93 6.67
C TYR A 146 -7.70 -14.34 5.32
N HIS A 147 -6.44 -14.52 4.95
CA HIS A 147 -5.94 -14.14 3.63
C HIS A 147 -5.02 -15.26 3.12
N PRO A 148 -5.19 -15.74 1.88
CA PRO A 148 -4.57 -16.98 1.38
C PRO A 148 -3.03 -16.97 1.39
N HIS A 149 -2.42 -15.79 1.43
CA HIS A 149 -0.96 -15.61 1.46
C HIS A 149 -0.40 -15.14 2.82
N ARG A 150 -1.22 -15.06 3.87
CA ARG A 150 -0.74 -14.79 5.24
C ARG A 150 -0.24 -16.07 5.89
N ARG A 151 0.92 -15.98 6.55
CA ARG A 151 1.49 -17.08 7.34
C ARG A 151 1.34 -16.78 8.84
N PRO A 152 0.26 -17.23 9.50
CA PRO A 152 0.24 -17.24 10.95
C PRO A 152 1.27 -18.27 11.45
N VAL A 153 2.29 -17.79 12.17
CA VAL A 153 3.33 -18.65 12.76
C VAL A 153 3.15 -18.66 14.26
N ALA A 154 2.84 -19.83 14.83
CA ALA A 154 2.57 -20.00 16.25
C ALA A 154 3.79 -20.44 17.07
N HIS A 155 4.82 -20.95 16.39
CA HIS A 155 6.04 -21.46 17.00
C HIS A 155 7.24 -20.91 16.24
N GLY A 156 7.86 -19.88 16.81
CA GLY A 156 9.18 -19.38 16.42
C GLY A 156 10.08 -19.34 17.64
N MET A 157 10.95 -20.33 17.81
CA MET A 157 12.02 -20.25 18.81
C MET A 157 13.15 -19.41 18.22
N VAL A 158 13.33 -18.20 18.72
CA VAL A 158 14.57 -17.43 18.49
C VAL A 158 15.54 -17.82 19.60
N PHE A 159 16.47 -18.72 19.29
CA PHE A 159 17.60 -18.99 20.18
C PHE A 159 18.46 -17.72 20.24
N LYS A 160 18.43 -17.00 21.37
CA LYS A 160 19.45 -15.99 21.65
C LYS A 160 20.73 -16.74 22.05
N PRO A 161 21.89 -16.45 21.43
CA PRO A 161 23.15 -17.03 21.89
C PRO A 161 23.37 -16.59 23.34
N VAL A 162 23.49 -17.57 24.24
CA VAL A 162 23.94 -17.35 25.60
C VAL A 162 25.41 -16.94 25.48
N GLY A 163 25.72 -15.70 25.85
CA GLY A 163 27.10 -15.23 25.92
C GLY A 163 27.92 -16.21 26.75
N CYS A 164 29.04 -16.64 26.17
CA CYS A 164 30.00 -17.55 26.79
C CYS A 164 30.38 -17.04 28.19
N LEU A 165 30.05 -17.80 29.23
CA LEU A 165 30.74 -17.74 30.51
C LEU A 165 32.16 -18.27 30.28
N GLN A 166 33.16 -17.41 30.45
CA GLN A 166 34.53 -17.87 30.65
C GLN A 166 35.22 -17.00 31.71
N CYS A 167 35.50 -17.69 32.82
CA CYS A 167 36.41 -17.42 33.93
C CYS A 167 36.02 -16.34 34.96
#